data_AF-A0A951NWH1-F1
#
_entry.id   AF-A0A951NWH1-F1
#
_cell.length_a   1.000
_cell.length_b   1.000
_cell.length_c   1.000
_cell.angle_alpha   90.00
_cell.angle_beta   90.00
_cell.angle_gamma   90.00
#
_symmetry.space_group_name_H-M   'P 1'
#
loop_
_entity.id
_entity.type
_entity.pdbx_description
1 polymer ?
#
loop_
_entity_poly.entity_id
_entity_poly.type
_entity_poly.pdbx_seq_one_letter_code
_entity_poly.pdbx_strand_id
1 'polypeptide(L)'
;MDNGFTPMNDDEVLFVDRGRVLMNNPTFKVSEFLDQLAQVVSDQSTDWSEDNEAWFEEGLECEALRFNSGTGWQRGKVRIRLEFSPLRPQERLPERSSARQSEPLRQPEPLTDRLRPRNIDDIYADEDEY
;
A
#
# COMPACT_ATOMS: atom_id res chain seq x y z
N MET A 1 -27.66 -2.37 -2.64
CA MET A 1 -26.98 -2.78 -1.39
C MET A 1 -25.51 -2.76 -1.71
N ASP A 2 -24.76 -1.92 -1.01
CA ASP A 2 -23.31 -1.91 -1.12
C ASP A 2 -22.78 -2.99 -0.18
N ASN A 3 -22.14 -4.02 -0.74
CA ASN A 3 -21.61 -5.12 0.04
C ASN A 3 -20.22 -4.78 0.61
N GLY A 4 -19.72 -3.56 0.38
CA GLY A 4 -18.46 -3.06 0.93
C GLY A 4 -17.22 -3.66 0.28
N PHE A 5 -17.37 -4.37 -0.83
CA PHE A 5 -16.29 -4.95 -1.62
C PHE A 5 -15.80 -3.94 -2.66
N THR A 6 -14.51 -3.71 -2.70
CA THR A 6 -13.86 -2.84 -3.69
C THR A 6 -12.80 -3.61 -4.45
N PRO A 7 -12.66 -3.41 -5.78
CA PRO A 7 -11.59 -4.01 -6.56
C PRO A 7 -10.21 -3.64 -6.02
N MET A 8 -9.33 -4.63 -5.93
CA MET A 8 -7.93 -4.45 -5.54
C MET A 8 -7.04 -4.13 -6.75
N ASN A 9 -5.97 -3.39 -6.50
CA ASN A 9 -4.92 -3.14 -7.48
C ASN A 9 -3.90 -4.28 -7.54
N ASP A 10 -3.20 -4.39 -8.67
CA ASP A 10 -2.29 -5.51 -8.95
C ASP A 10 -1.07 -5.56 -8.01
N ASP A 11 -0.61 -4.41 -7.54
CA ASP A 11 0.51 -4.29 -6.60
C ASP A 11 0.12 -4.51 -5.12
N GLU A 12 -1.17 -4.62 -4.83
CA GLU A 12 -1.63 -4.87 -3.47
C GLU A 12 -1.28 -6.28 -3.02
N VAL A 13 -1.07 -6.43 -1.72
CA VAL A 13 -0.61 -7.69 -1.11
C VAL A 13 -1.70 -8.23 -0.19
N LEU A 14 -2.00 -9.50 -0.38
CA LEU A 14 -2.92 -10.26 0.46
C LEU A 14 -2.14 -11.15 1.42
N PHE A 15 -2.70 -11.32 2.62
CA PHE A 15 -2.29 -12.34 3.56
C PHE A 15 -3.48 -13.25 3.87
N VAL A 16 -3.33 -14.56 3.64
CA VAL A 16 -4.37 -15.57 3.84
C VAL A 16 -3.79 -16.74 4.65
N ASP A 17 -4.15 -16.82 5.93
CA ASP A 17 -3.65 -17.83 6.88
C ASP A 17 -4.14 -19.25 6.55
N ARG A 18 -5.39 -19.40 6.11
CA ARG A 18 -6.03 -20.72 5.87
C ARG A 18 -6.91 -20.68 4.63
N GLY A 19 -7.15 -21.86 4.05
CA GLY A 19 -8.03 -22.00 2.90
C GLY A 19 -7.45 -21.33 1.64
N ARG A 20 -6.12 -21.25 1.54
CA ARG A 20 -5.45 -20.74 0.34
C ARG A 20 -5.83 -21.57 -0.88
N VAL A 21 -6.04 -20.87 -1.98
CA VAL A 21 -6.30 -21.46 -3.30
C VAL A 21 -5.18 -20.93 -4.22
N LEU A 22 -4.63 -21.78 -5.07
CA LEU A 22 -3.52 -21.51 -6.01
C LEU A 22 -2.15 -21.17 -5.37
N MET A 23 -2.13 -20.39 -4.29
CA MET A 23 -0.89 -19.91 -3.65
C MET A 23 -0.42 -20.81 -2.52
N ASN A 24 0.85 -21.21 -2.55
CA ASN A 24 1.48 -21.93 -1.44
C ASN A 24 1.84 -21.00 -0.27
N ASN A 25 2.32 -19.79 -0.59
CA ASN A 25 2.72 -18.80 0.40
C ASN A 25 1.50 -18.12 1.03
N PRO A 26 1.55 -17.78 2.33
CA PRO A 26 0.48 -17.06 3.00
C PRO A 26 0.35 -15.61 2.54
N THR A 27 1.43 -15.01 2.03
CA THR A 27 1.48 -13.65 1.53
C THR A 27 1.81 -13.67 0.05
N PHE A 28 1.03 -12.97 -0.77
CA PHE A 28 1.21 -12.89 -2.22
C PHE A 28 0.59 -11.60 -2.77
N LYS A 29 1.07 -11.15 -3.93
CA LYS A 29 0.47 -10.02 -4.65
C LYS A 29 -0.81 -10.42 -5.38
N VAL A 30 -1.68 -9.45 -5.63
CA VAL A 30 -2.88 -9.64 -6.46
C VAL A 30 -2.51 -10.05 -7.87
N SER A 31 -1.50 -9.43 -8.49
CA SER A 31 -1.00 -9.84 -9.82
C SER A 31 -0.54 -11.29 -9.85
N GLU A 32 0.29 -11.71 -8.89
CA GLU A 32 0.77 -13.10 -8.80
C GLU A 32 -0.38 -14.11 -8.71
N PHE A 33 -1.46 -13.74 -8.00
CA PHE A 33 -2.65 -14.57 -7.93
C PHE A 33 -3.37 -14.67 -9.28
N LEU A 34 -3.56 -13.54 -9.96
CA LEU A 34 -4.23 -13.49 -11.26
C LEU A 34 -3.44 -14.24 -12.33
N ASP A 35 -2.11 -14.10 -12.34
CA ASP A 35 -1.21 -14.80 -13.26
C ASP A 35 -1.31 -16.32 -13.10
N GLN A 36 -1.30 -16.81 -11.85
CA GLN A 36 -1.43 -18.24 -11.57
C GLN A 36 -2.83 -18.77 -11.87
N LEU A 37 -3.87 -17.94 -11.66
CA LEU A 37 -5.22 -18.29 -12.07
C LEU A 37 -5.30 -18.39 -13.60
N ALA A 38 -4.76 -17.42 -14.34
CA ALA A 38 -4.69 -17.45 -15.80
C ALA A 38 -3.95 -18.70 -16.30
N GLN A 39 -2.81 -19.03 -15.69
CA GLN A 39 -2.06 -20.25 -16.02
C GLN A 39 -2.90 -21.52 -15.82
N VAL A 40 -3.61 -21.65 -14.69
CA VAL A 40 -4.46 -22.82 -14.42
C VAL A 40 -5.66 -22.93 -15.37
N VAL A 41 -6.22 -21.81 -15.81
CA VAL A 41 -7.29 -21.82 -16.83
C VAL A 41 -6.71 -22.16 -18.21
N SER A 42 -5.53 -21.62 -18.54
CA SER A 42 -4.81 -21.89 -19.78
C SER A 42 -4.46 -23.37 -19.93
N ASP A 43 -3.94 -24.00 -18.86
CA ASP A 43 -3.58 -25.42 -18.86
C ASP A 43 -4.79 -26.35 -19.11
N GLN A 44 -6.01 -25.89 -18.81
CA GLN A 44 -7.25 -26.64 -19.05
C GLN A 44 -7.86 -26.39 -20.43
N SER A 45 -7.43 -25.34 -21.13
CA SER A 45 -7.94 -24.98 -22.44
C SER A 45 -6.97 -25.42 -23.53
N THR A 46 -7.45 -26.19 -24.50
CA THR A 46 -6.62 -26.54 -25.68
C THR A 46 -6.42 -25.34 -26.61
N ASP A 47 -7.31 -24.33 -26.53
CA ASP A 47 -7.38 -23.19 -27.44
C ASP A 47 -7.25 -21.86 -26.67
N TRP A 48 -6.23 -21.73 -25.81
CA TRP A 48 -5.93 -20.44 -25.18
C TRP A 48 -5.52 -19.41 -26.23
N SER A 49 -6.21 -18.27 -26.24
CA SER A 49 -6.04 -17.17 -27.20
C SER A 49 -5.93 -15.82 -26.48
N GLU A 50 -5.54 -14.77 -27.22
CA GLU A 50 -5.49 -13.40 -26.70
C GLU A 50 -6.83 -12.92 -26.10
N ASP A 51 -7.97 -13.39 -26.62
CA ASP A 51 -9.29 -13.08 -26.06
C ASP A 51 -9.47 -13.63 -24.63
N ASN A 52 -8.77 -14.72 -24.30
CA ASN A 52 -8.79 -15.29 -22.96
C ASN A 52 -7.93 -14.46 -22.00
N GLU A 53 -6.80 -13.94 -22.47
CA GLU A 53 -5.92 -13.05 -21.69
C GLU A 53 -6.63 -11.75 -21.31
N ALA A 54 -7.50 -11.23 -22.18
CA ALA A 54 -8.28 -10.02 -21.92
C ALA A 54 -9.14 -10.09 -20.65
N TRP A 55 -9.48 -11.29 -20.15
CA TRP A 55 -10.16 -11.44 -18.86
C TRP A 55 -9.32 -10.98 -17.67
N PHE A 56 -8.00 -11.02 -17.75
CA PHE A 56 -7.07 -10.68 -16.68
C PHE A 56 -6.46 -9.27 -16.83
N GLU A 57 -6.52 -8.69 -18.04
CA GLU A 57 -6.00 -7.35 -18.35
C GLU A 57 -7.07 -6.22 -18.32
N GLU A 58 -7.35 -5.63 -19.49
CA GLU A 58 -8.25 -4.48 -19.69
C GLU A 58 -9.74 -4.87 -19.73
N GLY A 59 -10.04 -6.15 -19.94
CA GLY A 59 -11.39 -6.68 -20.07
C GLY A 59 -11.82 -6.95 -21.51
N LEU A 60 -12.61 -8.03 -21.66
CA LEU A 60 -13.19 -8.50 -22.91
C LEU A 60 -14.49 -7.75 -23.23
N GLU A 61 -14.68 -7.35 -24.48
CA GLU A 61 -15.95 -6.75 -24.92
C GLU A 61 -17.13 -7.72 -24.77
N CYS A 62 -18.21 -7.26 -24.17
CA CYS A 62 -19.40 -8.08 -23.95
C CYS A 62 -20.68 -7.25 -23.94
N GLU A 63 -21.82 -7.94 -23.97
CA GLU A 63 -23.13 -7.37 -23.68
C GLU A 63 -23.71 -7.98 -22.41
N ALA A 64 -24.17 -7.13 -21.49
CA ALA A 64 -24.78 -7.56 -20.25
C ALA A 64 -26.26 -7.14 -20.21
N LEU A 65 -27.14 -8.11 -19.94
CA LEU A 65 -28.56 -7.84 -19.75
C LEU A 65 -28.83 -7.34 -18.32
N ARG A 66 -29.26 -6.09 -18.17
CA ARG A 66 -29.53 -5.46 -16.86
C ARG A 66 -31.03 -5.40 -16.57
N PHE A 67 -31.52 -6.36 -15.79
CA PHE A 67 -32.95 -6.45 -15.43
C PHE A 67 -33.47 -5.28 -14.58
N ASN A 68 -32.60 -4.67 -13.76
CA ASN A 68 -33.02 -3.65 -12.77
C ASN A 68 -33.02 -2.22 -13.33
N SER A 69 -32.48 -2.01 -14.53
CA SER A 69 -32.20 -0.67 -15.07
C SER A 69 -33.20 -0.23 -16.16
N GLY A 70 -34.17 -1.08 -16.51
CA GLY A 70 -35.15 -0.84 -17.59
C GLY A 70 -34.55 -0.70 -19.00
N THR A 71 -33.23 -0.82 -19.14
CA THR A 71 -32.45 -0.46 -20.35
C THR A 71 -32.04 -1.66 -21.20
N GLY A 72 -32.37 -2.89 -20.78
CA GLY A 72 -32.13 -4.10 -21.59
C GLY A 72 -30.65 -4.49 -21.68
N TRP A 73 -30.22 -4.93 -22.86
CA TRP A 73 -28.82 -5.28 -23.16
C TRP A 73 -27.94 -4.03 -23.21
N GLN A 74 -26.79 -4.09 -22.56
CA GLN A 74 -25.81 -3.00 -22.53
C GLN A 74 -24.43 -3.51 -22.95
N ARG A 75 -23.82 -2.87 -23.94
CA ARG A 75 -22.42 -3.12 -24.32
C ARG A 75 -21.46 -2.59 -23.25
N GLY A 76 -20.41 -3.34 -22.99
CA GLY A 76 -19.37 -2.99 -22.02
C GLY A 76 -18.16 -3.93 -22.12
N LYS A 77 -17.38 -3.98 -21.05
CA LYS A 77 -16.26 -4.92 -20.89
C LYS A 77 -16.42 -5.74 -19.61
N VAL A 78 -15.92 -6.97 -19.62
CA VAL A 78 -15.89 -7.87 -18.46
C VAL A 78 -14.45 -8.31 -18.18
N ARG A 79 -14.08 -8.38 -16.90
CA ARG A 79 -12.75 -8.84 -16.44
C ARG A 79 -12.86 -9.49 -15.06
N ILE A 80 -11.85 -10.27 -14.69
CA ILE A 80 -11.68 -10.89 -13.37
C ILE A 80 -10.78 -9.98 -12.53
N ARG A 81 -11.23 -9.66 -11.31
CA ARG A 81 -10.45 -8.92 -10.30
C ARG A 81 -10.77 -9.48 -8.92
N LEU A 82 -9.81 -9.37 -8.01
CA LEU A 82 -10.06 -9.63 -6.60
C LEU A 82 -10.70 -8.41 -5.96
N GLU A 83 -11.68 -8.65 -5.09
CA GLU A 83 -12.32 -7.60 -4.31
C GLU A 83 -12.03 -7.82 -2.83
N PHE A 84 -11.89 -6.71 -2.11
CA PHE A 84 -11.64 -6.73 -0.68
C PHE A 84 -12.67 -5.88 0.05
N SER A 85 -13.14 -6.38 1.19
CA SER A 85 -14.02 -5.64 2.09
C SER A 85 -13.39 -5.55 3.47
N PRO A 86 -13.01 -4.35 3.95
CA PRO A 86 -12.43 -4.19 5.27
C PRO A 86 -13.52 -4.37 6.35
N LEU A 87 -13.21 -5.16 7.39
CA LEU A 87 -14.14 -5.38 8.51
C LEU A 87 -14.49 -4.09 9.27
N ARG A 88 -13.61 -3.10 9.26
CA ARG A 88 -13.83 -1.77 9.82
C ARG A 88 -13.46 -0.73 8.76
N PRO A 89 -14.27 0.31 8.55
CA PRO A 89 -13.92 1.41 7.66
C PRO A 89 -12.56 1.97 8.05
N GLN A 90 -11.72 2.22 7.06
CA GLN A 90 -10.40 2.79 7.29
C GLN A 90 -10.57 4.19 7.88
N GLU A 91 -10.23 4.35 9.16
CA GLU A 91 -10.16 5.68 9.77
C GLU A 91 -9.13 6.47 8.97
N ARG A 92 -9.58 7.51 8.25
CA ARG A 92 -8.65 8.44 7.63
C ARG A 92 -7.91 9.09 8.78
N LEU A 93 -6.67 8.69 9.01
CA LEU A 93 -5.76 9.41 9.89
C LEU A 93 -5.83 10.88 9.43
N PRO A 94 -6.06 11.84 10.35
CA PRO A 94 -6.06 13.24 9.95
C PRO A 94 -4.75 13.49 9.21
N GLU A 95 -4.86 14.03 8.00
CA GLU A 95 -3.70 14.50 7.25
C GLU A 95 -2.87 15.30 8.25
N ARG A 96 -1.61 14.90 8.47
CA ARG A 96 -0.69 15.72 9.25
C ARG A 96 -0.67 17.07 8.54
N SER A 97 -1.43 18.03 9.06
CA SER A 97 -1.43 19.38 8.57
C SER A 97 0.03 19.78 8.53
N SER A 98 0.56 20.02 7.35
CA SER A 98 1.85 20.64 7.15
C SER A 98 1.80 22.11 7.59
N ALA A 99 1.16 22.39 8.72
CA ALA A 99 1.45 23.53 9.55
C ALA A 99 2.79 23.24 10.23
N ARG A 100 3.87 23.25 9.43
CA ARG A 100 5.03 24.01 9.86
C ARG A 100 4.50 25.43 10.01
N GLN A 101 4.02 25.76 11.22
CA GLN A 101 4.16 27.12 11.67
C GLN A 101 5.63 27.42 11.43
N SER A 102 5.91 28.32 10.51
CA SER A 102 7.18 29.00 10.46
C SER A 102 7.32 29.69 11.81
N GLU A 103 7.83 28.98 12.81
CA GLU A 103 8.54 29.65 13.89
C GLU A 103 9.61 30.47 13.15
N PRO A 104 9.57 31.81 13.23
CA PRO A 104 10.68 32.59 12.73
C PRO A 104 11.91 32.06 13.47
N LEU A 105 12.88 31.55 12.71
CA LEU A 105 14.18 31.12 13.22
C LEU A 105 14.66 32.17 14.20
N ARG A 106 14.52 31.91 15.52
CA ARG A 106 15.26 32.67 16.51
C ARG A 106 16.71 32.32 16.23
N GLN A 107 17.41 33.23 15.56
CA GLN A 107 18.84 33.11 15.39
C GLN A 107 19.43 32.82 16.77
N PRO A 108 20.17 31.71 16.97
CA PRO A 108 20.91 31.55 18.20
C PRO A 108 21.85 32.75 18.31
N GLU A 109 21.82 33.44 19.45
CA GLU A 109 22.77 34.50 19.72
C GLU A 109 24.18 33.96 19.49
N PRO A 110 25.09 34.74 18.86
CA PRO A 110 26.43 34.27 18.62
C PRO A 110 27.05 33.87 19.96
N LEU A 111 27.54 32.64 20.06
CA LEU A 111 28.37 32.19 21.17
C LEU A 111 29.57 33.14 21.25
N THR A 112 29.49 34.13 22.12
CA THR A 112 30.65 34.91 22.52
C THR A 112 31.47 33.99 23.39
N ASP A 113 32.40 33.30 22.75
CA ASP A 113 33.44 32.52 23.39
C ASP A 113 34.34 33.47 24.20
N ARG A 114 33.90 33.82 25.40
CA ARG A 114 34.76 34.39 26.42
C ARG A 114 35.42 33.23 27.14
N LEU A 115 36.48 32.71 26.53
CA LEU A 115 37.51 31.95 27.25
C LEU A 115 37.97 32.83 28.42
N ARG A 116 37.45 32.57 29.62
CA ARG A 116 38.15 32.99 30.84
C ARG A 116 39.42 32.15 30.86
N PRO A 117 40.63 32.76 30.83
CA PRO A 117 41.83 31.98 31.06
C PRO A 117 41.70 31.37 32.46
N ARG A 118 41.63 30.04 32.54
CA ARG A 118 41.83 29.32 33.80
C ARG A 118 43.28 29.57 34.20
N ASN A 119 43.48 30.06 35.43
CA ASN A 119 44.81 30.21 35.98
C ASN A 119 45.40 28.81 36.16
N ILE A 120 46.58 28.57 35.58
CA ILE A 120 47.22 27.24 35.50
C ILE A 120 47.68 26.74 36.88
N ASP A 121 47.74 27.63 37.87
CA ASP A 121 48.28 27.35 39.20
C ASP A 121 47.36 26.48 40.07
N ASP A 122 46.09 26.27 39.69
CA ASP A 122 45.14 25.45 40.45
C ASP A 122 45.24 23.93 40.15
N ILE A 123 46.13 23.50 39.24
CA ILE A 123 46.16 22.10 38.76
C ILE A 123 47.05 21.18 39.62
N TYR A 124 47.94 21.72 40.46
CA TYR A 124 48.96 20.92 41.18
C TYR A 124 48.84 20.97 42.72
N ALA A 125 47.69 21.30 43.29
CA ALA A 125 47.58 21.53 44.74
C ALA A 125 47.18 20.33 45.61
N ASP A 126 46.87 19.15 45.06
CA ASP A 126 46.35 18.03 45.88
C ASP A 126 46.97 16.67 45.53
N GLU A 127 48.27 16.51 45.76
CA GLU A 127 48.87 15.19 46.06
C GLU A 127 49.92 15.34 47.16
N ASP A 128 49.48 15.52 48.41
CA ASP A 128 50.28 15.21 49.61
C ASP A 128 49.34 15.04 50.82
N GLU A 129 48.81 13.84 51.02
CA GLU A 129 48.35 13.41 52.35
C GLU A 129 48.84 11.98 52.60
N TYR A 130 49.82 11.86 53.51
CA TYR A 130 50.41 10.63 54.06
C TYR A 130 49.53 10.05 55.17
#